data_AF-A0A920YJA2-F1
#
_entry.id   AF-A0A920YJA2-F1
#
_cell.length_a   1.000
_cell.length_b   1.000
_cell.length_c   1.000
_cell.angle_alpha   90.00
_cell.angle_beta   90.00
_cell.angle_gamma   90.00
#
_symmetry.space_group_name_H-M   'P 1'
#
loop_
_entity.id
_entity.type
_entity.pdbx_description
1 polymer ?
#
loop_
_entity_poly.entity_id
_entity_poly.type
_entity_poly.pdbx_seq_one_letter_code
_entity_poly.pdbx_strand_id
1 'polypeptide(L)'
;RTFDVVILDLPEPATGALNRFYTQEFFEEVHAVLNPGGVFALGLPSAENYWSPELARRNASVYHTLHRVFPEVIVLPGEHNFFLASDAPLETDPAVLAGRLTERGIETRWVTPGYIEYIFTTDRFAQVRQELEATTGVRFNRDLTPICYYYDLVLWLSLFYPNLRGAFESTSLVNLWWVVGLLVLVALLVRWRRGWAVPFAIAGIGLAEMTLEVVILFAFQVLHGYVYAEVSLIVTAFMAGLALGGAASNRLLVVSGWSARRALIVVQAAVAAYSGVFPLIISLPIPAPALVFPLLALLAGYLTGMAFPLAVALMRGSAGRVAGLLYGADLVGGCVGALLAAVLFVPVLGIPQTCVAIALVGLAGLAVLV
;
A
#
# COMPACT_ATOMS: atom_id res chain seq x y z
N ARG A 1 -24.00 17.31 -2.82
CA ARG A 1 -24.17 18.40 -1.83
C ARG A 1 -22.84 19.12 -1.74
N THR A 2 -22.82 20.42 -1.58
CA THR A 2 -21.59 21.19 -1.40
C THR A 2 -21.50 21.76 0.02
N PHE A 3 -20.29 22.09 0.46
CA PHE A 3 -19.99 22.53 1.83
C PHE A 3 -19.05 23.75 1.82
N ASP A 4 -19.21 24.65 2.78
CA ASP A 4 -18.28 25.77 2.98
C ASP A 4 -17.04 25.36 3.79
N VAL A 5 -17.20 24.35 4.66
CA VAL A 5 -16.12 23.82 5.49
C VAL A 5 -16.21 22.31 5.53
N VAL A 6 -15.08 21.63 5.32
CA VAL A 6 -14.93 20.19 5.54
C VAL A 6 -13.84 19.99 6.60
N ILE A 7 -14.12 19.18 7.61
CA ILE A 7 -13.18 18.86 8.68
C ILE A 7 -12.92 17.36 8.66
N LEU A 8 -11.68 16.96 8.45
CA LEU A 8 -11.22 15.59 8.60
C LEU A 8 -10.68 15.40 10.02
N ASP A 9 -11.52 14.78 10.86
CA ASP A 9 -11.20 14.41 12.24
C ASP A 9 -10.93 12.91 12.33
N LEU A 10 -9.85 12.46 11.69
CA LEU A 10 -9.38 11.08 11.73
C LEU A 10 -7.96 11.00 12.32
N PRO A 11 -7.59 9.84 12.90
CA PRO A 11 -6.21 9.58 13.31
C PRO A 11 -5.25 9.58 12.13
N GLU A 12 -3.95 9.62 12.43
CA GLU A 12 -2.86 9.51 11.48
C GLU A 12 -3.02 8.33 10.48
N PRO A 13 -2.39 8.40 9.29
CA PRO A 13 -2.45 7.34 8.26
C PRO A 13 -1.67 6.06 8.63
N ALA A 14 -1.87 5.53 9.84
CA ALA A 14 -1.17 4.37 10.40
C ALA A 14 -1.58 3.02 9.78
N THR A 15 -2.66 2.97 8.99
CA THR A 15 -3.13 1.75 8.32
C THR A 15 -3.57 2.06 6.89
N GLY A 16 -3.63 1.06 6.01
CA GLY A 16 -4.16 1.23 4.66
C GLY A 16 -5.58 1.81 4.62
N ALA A 17 -6.43 1.41 5.57
CA ALA A 17 -7.80 1.89 5.68
C ALA A 17 -7.92 3.36 6.11
N LEU A 18 -6.97 3.87 6.91
CA LEU A 18 -6.89 5.28 7.28
C LEU A 18 -6.16 6.10 6.21
N ASN A 19 -5.12 5.54 5.60
CA ASN A 19 -4.29 6.22 4.61
C ASN A 19 -5.09 6.74 3.41
N ARG A 20 -6.17 6.06 3.02
CA ARG A 20 -7.07 6.49 1.93
C ARG A 20 -7.67 7.88 2.13
N PHE A 21 -7.71 8.39 3.37
CA PHE A 21 -8.20 9.75 3.68
C PHE A 21 -7.10 10.81 3.62
N TYR A 22 -5.87 10.43 3.25
CA TYR A 22 -4.72 11.31 3.14
C TYR A 22 -4.07 11.22 1.76
N THR A 23 -4.80 10.71 0.76
CA THR A 23 -4.34 10.57 -0.63
C THR A 23 -4.74 11.78 -1.47
N GLN A 24 -4.03 11.98 -2.59
CA GLN A 24 -4.38 13.01 -3.55
C GLN A 24 -5.83 12.86 -4.04
N GLU A 25 -6.23 11.61 -4.35
CA GLU A 25 -7.56 11.29 -4.87
C GLU A 25 -8.67 11.66 -3.86
N PHE A 26 -8.48 11.35 -2.57
CA PHE A 26 -9.44 11.79 -1.54
C PHE A 26 -9.49 13.31 -1.39
N PHE A 27 -8.34 14.00 -1.46
CA PHE A 27 -8.32 15.45 -1.42
C PHE A 27 -9.05 16.07 -2.63
N GLU A 28 -8.95 15.47 -3.82
CA GLU A 28 -9.72 15.86 -5.00
C GLU A 28 -11.22 15.63 -4.80
N GLU A 29 -11.63 14.54 -4.15
CA GLU A 29 -13.04 14.31 -3.78
C GLU A 29 -13.56 15.37 -2.80
N VAL A 30 -12.75 15.75 -1.82
CA VAL A 30 -13.07 16.83 -0.88
C VAL A 30 -13.18 18.17 -1.61
N HIS A 31 -12.24 18.47 -2.51
CA HIS A 31 -12.25 19.67 -3.33
C HIS A 31 -13.55 19.77 -4.16
N ALA A 32 -13.97 18.68 -4.79
CA ALA A 32 -15.18 18.63 -5.61
C ALA A 32 -16.49 18.90 -4.85
N VAL A 33 -16.50 18.74 -3.52
CA VAL A 33 -17.66 19.03 -2.67
C VAL A 33 -17.56 20.36 -1.93
N LEU A 34 -16.46 21.12 -2.09
CA LEU A 34 -16.32 22.45 -1.49
C LEU A 34 -16.95 23.53 -2.37
N ASN A 35 -17.58 24.52 -1.72
CA ASN A 35 -17.97 25.76 -2.39
C ASN A 35 -16.72 26.60 -2.72
N PRO A 36 -16.79 27.53 -3.70
CA PRO A 36 -15.70 28.46 -3.96
C PRO A 36 -15.31 29.24 -2.69
N GLY A 37 -14.02 29.20 -2.33
CA GLY A 37 -13.51 29.79 -1.08
C GLY A 37 -13.80 28.97 0.18
N GLY A 38 -14.32 27.75 0.03
CA GLY A 38 -14.48 26.80 1.12
C GLY A 38 -13.14 26.34 1.69
N VAL A 39 -13.15 25.87 2.93
CA VAL A 39 -11.93 25.49 3.67
C VAL A 39 -11.98 24.02 4.05
N PHE A 40 -10.92 23.30 3.69
CA PHE A 40 -10.66 21.96 4.18
C PHE A 40 -9.68 22.01 5.35
N ALA A 41 -10.02 21.36 6.47
CA ALA A 41 -9.15 21.26 7.63
C ALA A 41 -8.84 19.80 7.96
N LEU A 42 -7.59 19.47 8.24
CA LEU A 42 -7.18 18.17 8.76
C LEU A 42 -6.11 18.32 9.84
N GLY A 43 -6.14 17.42 10.83
CA GLY A 43 -5.15 17.36 11.89
C GLY A 43 -4.19 16.19 11.71
N LEU A 44 -2.93 16.37 12.10
CA LEU A 44 -1.93 15.31 12.18
C LEU A 44 -1.11 15.45 13.46
N PRO A 45 -0.79 14.33 14.15
CA PRO A 45 0.12 14.36 15.28
C PRO A 45 1.46 14.99 14.90
N SER A 46 2.03 15.77 15.80
CA SER A 46 3.27 16.51 15.58
C SER A 46 4.07 16.58 16.88
N ALA A 47 5.11 17.41 16.89
CA ALA A 47 5.85 17.76 18.08
C ALA A 47 6.11 19.27 18.07
N GLU A 48 5.96 19.90 19.24
CA GLU A 48 6.12 21.36 19.34
C GLU A 48 7.57 21.84 19.24
N ASN A 49 8.53 21.01 19.65
CA ASN A 49 9.91 21.45 19.90
C ASN A 49 10.95 20.86 18.93
N TYR A 50 10.78 19.62 18.52
CA TYR A 50 11.75 18.93 17.68
C TYR A 50 11.05 17.96 16.75
N TRP A 51 11.32 18.10 15.46
CA TRP A 51 10.87 17.17 14.45
C TRP A 51 12.00 16.21 14.11
N SER A 52 11.72 14.92 14.29
CA SER A 52 12.61 13.91 13.73
C SER A 52 12.48 13.92 12.20
N PRO A 53 13.52 13.48 11.46
CA PRO A 53 13.44 13.38 10.00
C PRO A 53 12.25 12.54 9.51
N GLU A 54 11.84 11.51 10.27
CA GLU A 54 10.70 10.65 9.96
C GLU A 54 9.37 11.39 10.13
N LEU A 55 9.21 12.17 11.20
CA LEU A 55 8.04 13.00 11.44
C LEU A 55 7.91 14.08 10.35
N ALA A 56 9.02 14.75 10.04
CA ALA A 56 9.10 15.75 8.98
C ALA A 56 8.70 15.14 7.64
N ARG A 57 9.21 13.96 7.26
CA ARG A 57 8.83 13.26 6.01
C ARG A 57 7.35 12.91 5.95
N ARG A 58 6.77 12.37 7.04
CA ARG A 58 5.35 11.98 7.07
C ARG A 58 4.44 13.20 6.90
N ASN A 59 4.71 14.27 7.65
CA ASN A 59 3.93 15.51 7.56
C ASN A 59 4.15 16.23 6.23
N ALA A 60 5.39 16.26 5.72
CA ALA A 60 5.71 16.83 4.42
C ALA A 60 5.03 16.07 3.28
N SER A 61 4.97 14.73 3.33
CA SER A 61 4.25 13.94 2.31
C SER A 61 2.77 14.33 2.23
N VAL A 62 2.09 14.49 3.37
CA VAL A 62 0.70 14.97 3.39
C VAL A 62 0.60 16.43 2.92
N TYR A 63 1.47 17.32 3.41
CA TYR A 63 1.53 18.73 3.01
C TYR A 63 1.68 18.91 1.49
N HIS A 64 2.68 18.24 0.89
CA HIS A 64 2.95 18.31 -0.54
C HIS A 64 1.86 17.63 -1.37
N THR A 65 1.18 16.61 -0.83
CA THR A 65 0.02 15.98 -1.47
C THR A 65 -1.20 16.91 -1.45
N LEU A 66 -1.41 17.63 -0.35
CA LEU A 66 -2.48 18.61 -0.20
C LEU A 66 -2.30 19.79 -1.18
N HIS A 67 -1.07 20.28 -1.34
CA HIS A 67 -0.67 21.31 -2.31
C HIS A 67 -0.84 20.92 -3.79
N ARG A 68 -1.04 19.64 -4.10
CA ARG A 68 -1.39 19.22 -5.47
C ARG A 68 -2.83 19.54 -5.84
N VAL A 69 -3.69 19.69 -4.84
CA VAL A 69 -5.13 19.89 -5.00
C VAL A 69 -5.52 21.32 -4.63
N PHE A 70 -5.01 21.83 -3.51
CA PHE A 70 -5.31 23.16 -3.02
C PHE A 70 -4.10 24.09 -3.21
N PRO A 71 -4.27 25.26 -3.83
CA PRO A 71 -3.17 26.21 -4.03
C PRO A 71 -2.71 26.89 -2.72
N GLU A 72 -3.63 27.09 -1.77
CA GLU A 72 -3.34 27.74 -0.50
C GLU A 72 -3.43 26.73 0.64
N VAL A 73 -2.31 26.50 1.33
CA VAL A 73 -2.22 25.62 2.50
C VAL A 73 -1.48 26.31 3.63
N ILE A 74 -2.16 26.50 4.75
CA ILE A 74 -1.61 27.02 6.01
C ILE A 74 -1.49 25.88 7.02
N VAL A 75 -0.45 25.91 7.83
CA VAL A 75 -0.24 24.94 8.92
C VAL A 75 -0.18 25.67 10.24
N LEU A 76 -1.10 25.34 11.15
CA LEU A 76 -1.09 25.83 12.52
C LEU A 76 -0.24 24.88 13.39
N PRO A 77 0.83 25.37 14.04
CA PRO A 77 1.74 24.54 14.82
C PRO A 77 1.14 24.15 16.18
N GLY A 78 1.56 22.99 16.70
CA GLY A 78 1.21 22.52 18.05
C GLY A 78 1.64 21.07 18.27
N GLU A 79 1.17 20.45 19.35
CA GLU A 79 1.24 18.98 19.52
C GLU A 79 0.57 18.24 18.36
N HIS A 80 -0.44 18.86 17.75
CA HIS A 80 -0.99 18.48 16.47
C HIS A 80 -0.82 19.65 15.51
N ASN A 81 -0.36 19.37 14.30
CA ASN A 81 -0.39 20.35 13.23
C ASN A 81 -1.77 20.29 12.58
N PHE A 82 -2.43 21.44 12.47
CA PHE A 82 -3.66 21.56 11.70
C PHE A 82 -3.35 22.19 10.34
N PHE A 83 -3.66 21.48 9.28
CA PHE A 83 -3.54 21.95 7.92
C PHE A 83 -4.89 22.53 7.50
N LEU A 84 -4.87 23.76 7.00
CA LEU A 84 -6.01 24.45 6.42
C LEU A 84 -5.74 24.66 4.94
N ALA A 85 -6.63 24.17 4.08
CA ALA A 85 -6.47 24.18 2.63
C ALA A 85 -7.66 24.88 1.96
N SER A 86 -7.40 25.70 0.93
CA SER A 86 -8.44 26.36 0.15
C SER A 86 -7.95 26.74 -1.25
N ASP A 87 -8.90 27.05 -2.15
CA ASP A 87 -8.64 27.69 -3.44
C ASP A 87 -8.43 29.20 -3.33
N ALA A 88 -8.87 29.79 -2.20
CA ALA A 88 -8.75 31.22 -1.94
C ALA A 88 -7.68 31.50 -0.88
N PRO A 89 -7.05 32.69 -0.91
CA PRO A 89 -6.15 33.12 0.15
C PRO A 89 -6.81 33.00 1.53
N LEU A 90 -6.13 32.30 2.43
CA LEU A 90 -6.57 32.13 3.80
C LEU A 90 -6.08 33.31 4.65
N GLU A 91 -6.96 33.82 5.51
CA GLU A 91 -6.62 34.92 6.43
C GLU A 91 -5.61 34.46 7.48
N THR A 92 -4.51 35.19 7.61
CA THR A 92 -3.43 34.95 8.59
C THR A 92 -3.30 36.06 9.62
N ASP A 93 -3.97 37.21 9.42
CA ASP A 93 -3.91 38.31 10.39
C ASP A 93 -4.66 37.92 11.68
N PRO A 94 -3.95 37.76 12.81
CA PRO A 94 -4.58 37.37 14.06
C PRO A 94 -5.60 38.38 14.56
N ALA A 95 -5.45 39.68 14.27
CA ALA A 95 -6.39 40.72 14.69
C ALA A 95 -7.74 40.55 13.98
N VAL A 96 -7.73 40.21 12.69
CA VAL A 96 -8.95 39.93 11.91
C VAL A 96 -9.63 38.67 12.44
N LEU A 97 -8.88 37.60 12.69
CA LEU A 97 -9.42 36.33 13.19
C LEU A 97 -9.99 36.45 14.62
N ALA A 98 -9.29 37.14 15.51
CA ALA A 98 -9.75 37.44 16.86
C ALA A 98 -11.00 38.34 16.87
N GLY A 99 -11.05 39.33 15.96
CA GLY A 99 -12.23 40.16 15.74
C GLY A 99 -13.44 39.31 15.35
N ARG A 100 -13.29 38.42 14.35
CA ARG A 100 -14.35 37.50 13.91
C ARG A 100 -14.85 36.58 15.02
N LEU A 101 -13.97 36.08 15.88
CA LEU A 101 -14.36 35.25 17.03
C LEU A 101 -15.28 36.03 17.99
N THR A 102 -14.91 37.28 18.28
CA THR A 102 -15.65 38.17 19.19
C THR A 102 -16.98 38.62 18.60
N GLU A 103 -16.98 39.04 17.33
CA GLU A 103 -18.19 39.46 16.59
C GLU A 103 -19.23 38.35 16.49
N ARG A 104 -18.79 37.10 16.34
CA ARG A 104 -19.67 35.92 16.26
C ARG A 104 -20.14 35.43 17.62
N GLY A 105 -19.65 35.99 18.73
CA GLY A 105 -20.05 35.63 20.09
C GLY A 105 -19.78 34.16 20.44
N ILE A 106 -18.71 33.57 19.90
CA ILE A 106 -18.40 32.15 20.12
C ILE A 106 -17.68 32.00 21.47
N GLU A 107 -18.36 31.42 22.45
CA GLU A 107 -17.76 31.09 23.74
C GLU A 107 -16.88 29.84 23.64
N THR A 108 -15.60 29.97 23.97
CA THR A 108 -14.63 28.87 23.96
C THR A 108 -13.83 28.84 25.27
N ARG A 109 -13.29 27.66 25.62
CA ARG A 109 -12.42 27.50 26.81
C ARG A 109 -10.93 27.65 26.49
N TRP A 110 -10.54 27.32 25.27
CA TRP A 110 -9.13 27.24 24.86
C TRP A 110 -8.77 28.25 23.77
N VAL A 111 -9.58 28.31 22.71
CA VAL A 111 -9.34 29.20 21.54
C VAL A 111 -9.82 30.61 21.85
N THR A 112 -9.01 31.36 22.59
CA THR A 112 -9.26 32.77 22.93
C THR A 112 -8.64 33.72 21.89
N PRO A 113 -9.03 35.01 21.86
CA PRO A 113 -8.35 36.02 21.05
C PRO A 113 -6.81 36.03 21.24
N GLY A 114 -6.34 35.89 22.50
CA GLY A 114 -4.91 35.82 22.79
C GLY A 114 -4.25 34.52 22.31
N TYR A 115 -4.97 33.40 22.27
CA TYR A 115 -4.46 32.16 21.69
C TYR A 115 -4.33 32.27 20.16
N ILE A 116 -5.30 32.90 19.48
CA ILE A 116 -5.22 33.20 18.05
C ILE A 116 -4.02 34.10 17.77
N GLU A 117 -3.83 35.16 18.57
CA GLU A 117 -2.66 36.02 18.43
C GLU A 117 -1.36 35.23 18.60
N TYR A 118 -1.27 34.39 19.63
CA TYR A 118 -0.10 33.55 19.89
C TYR A 118 0.24 32.60 18.73
N ILE A 119 -0.74 31.83 18.24
CA ILE A 119 -0.47 30.76 17.26
C ILE A 119 -0.03 31.28 15.88
N PHE A 120 -0.46 32.49 15.50
CA PHE A 120 -0.09 33.12 14.22
C PHE A 120 1.16 34.02 14.32
N THR A 121 1.54 34.49 15.52
CA THR A 121 2.70 35.38 15.70
C THR A 121 3.96 34.67 16.20
N THR A 122 3.85 33.45 16.72
CA THR A 122 5.02 32.63 17.10
C THR A 122 5.93 32.37 15.90
N ASP A 123 7.22 32.36 16.15
CA ASP A 123 8.25 31.90 15.22
C ASP A 123 7.96 30.49 14.65
N ARG A 124 7.28 29.64 15.43
CA ARG A 124 6.86 28.29 15.03
C ARG A 124 5.93 28.29 13.82
N PHE A 125 5.10 29.32 13.65
CA PHE A 125 4.17 29.41 12.51
C PHE A 125 4.93 29.44 11.18
N ALA A 126 6.00 30.25 11.12
CA ALA A 126 6.88 30.31 9.96
C ALA A 126 7.81 29.10 9.85
N GLN A 127 8.35 28.62 10.99
CA GLN A 127 9.29 27.49 11.01
C GLN A 127 8.67 26.20 10.50
N VAL A 128 7.43 25.87 10.90
CA VAL A 128 6.75 24.63 10.45
C VAL A 128 6.58 24.62 8.94
N ARG A 129 6.15 25.75 8.35
CA ARG A 129 6.06 25.87 6.89
C ARG A 129 7.44 25.70 6.24
N GLN A 130 8.46 26.38 6.76
CA GLN A 130 9.82 26.30 6.23
C GLN A 130 10.37 24.87 6.29
N GLU A 131 10.10 24.12 7.37
CA GLU A 131 10.55 22.75 7.55
C GLU A 131 9.85 21.77 6.59
N LEU A 132 8.54 21.92 6.39
CA LEU A 132 7.78 21.14 5.42
C LEU A 132 8.23 21.40 3.98
N GLU A 133 8.49 22.66 3.63
CA GLU A 133 9.01 23.06 2.31
C GLU A 133 10.46 22.60 2.09
N ALA A 134 11.31 22.67 3.12
CA ALA A 134 12.69 22.22 3.05
C ALA A 134 12.83 20.70 2.96
N THR A 135 11.82 19.95 3.45
CA THR A 135 11.79 18.48 3.38
C THR A 135 11.47 18.03 1.94
N THR A 136 12.52 17.95 1.13
CA THR A 136 12.45 17.53 -0.28
C THR A 136 12.64 16.02 -0.45
N GLY A 137 12.25 15.49 -1.62
CA GLY A 137 12.38 14.06 -1.93
C GLY A 137 11.31 13.17 -1.29
N VAL A 138 10.29 13.76 -0.67
CA VAL A 138 9.09 13.02 -0.24
C VAL A 138 8.23 12.63 -1.44
N ARG A 139 7.57 11.49 -1.32
CA ARG A 139 6.64 11.01 -2.35
C ARG A 139 5.23 11.45 -2.00
N PHE A 140 4.44 11.72 -3.04
CA PHE A 140 3.02 12.00 -2.88
C PHE A 140 2.26 10.74 -2.49
N ASN A 141 1.28 10.89 -1.62
CA ASN A 141 0.42 9.80 -1.21
C ASN A 141 -0.73 9.66 -2.21
N ARG A 142 -0.90 8.46 -2.75
CA ARG A 142 -1.99 8.14 -3.69
C ARG A 142 -2.66 6.85 -3.30
N ASP A 143 -3.87 6.66 -3.77
CA ASP A 143 -4.67 5.44 -3.55
C ASP A 143 -3.92 4.14 -3.89
N LEU A 144 -3.28 4.10 -5.07
CA LEU A 144 -2.51 2.94 -5.52
C LEU A 144 -1.05 2.94 -5.08
N THR A 145 -0.57 4.02 -4.45
CA THR A 145 0.79 4.13 -3.88
C THR A 145 0.71 4.76 -2.48
N PRO A 146 0.23 4.01 -1.46
CA PRO A 146 -0.08 4.53 -0.13
C PRO A 146 1.19 4.72 0.74
N ILE A 147 2.04 5.69 0.38
CA ILE A 147 3.36 5.89 1.01
C ILE A 147 3.29 6.41 2.44
N CYS A 148 2.24 7.16 2.82
CA CYS A 148 2.16 7.72 4.17
C CYS A 148 2.06 6.63 5.24
N TYR A 149 1.46 5.48 4.93
CA TYR A 149 1.49 4.30 5.78
C TYR A 149 2.91 3.80 6.08
N TYR A 150 3.81 3.81 5.08
CA TYR A 150 5.22 3.47 5.29
C TYR A 150 5.92 4.52 6.17
N TYR A 151 5.70 5.81 5.91
CA TYR A 151 6.32 6.86 6.72
C TYR A 151 5.88 6.82 8.17
N ASP A 152 4.61 6.51 8.43
CA ASP A 152 4.10 6.36 9.79
C ASP A 152 4.67 5.12 10.49
N LEU A 153 4.76 3.98 9.79
CA LEU A 153 5.42 2.78 10.29
C LEU A 153 6.89 3.05 10.67
N VAL A 154 7.62 3.77 9.82
CA VAL A 154 9.02 4.14 10.08
C VAL A 154 9.13 5.10 11.27
N LEU A 155 8.24 6.09 11.36
CA LEU A 155 8.15 7.00 12.50
C LEU A 155 7.93 6.21 13.79
N TRP A 156 6.96 5.29 13.81
CA TRP A 156 6.65 4.47 14.97
C TRP A 156 7.82 3.57 15.38
N LEU A 157 8.47 2.91 14.42
CA LEU A 157 9.67 2.10 14.69
C LEU A 157 10.85 2.93 15.21
N SER A 158 10.98 4.19 14.76
CA SER A 158 12.07 5.07 15.18
C SER A 158 12.03 5.44 16.67
N LEU A 159 10.86 5.31 17.32
CA LEU A 159 10.67 5.51 18.75
C LEU A 159 11.33 4.39 19.57
N PHE A 160 11.35 3.16 19.04
CA PHE A 160 11.88 1.98 19.74
C PHE A 160 13.28 1.59 19.26
N TYR A 161 13.60 1.83 17.97
CA TYR A 161 14.84 1.38 17.34
C TYR A 161 15.53 2.50 16.56
N PRO A 162 16.14 3.51 17.23
CA PRO A 162 16.77 4.66 16.58
C PRO A 162 17.92 4.27 15.63
N ASN A 163 18.60 3.16 15.90
CA ASN A 163 19.72 2.69 15.08
C ASN A 163 19.29 2.15 13.70
N LEU A 164 17.99 1.85 13.51
CA LEU A 164 17.46 1.37 12.23
C LEU A 164 17.04 2.51 11.29
N ARG A 165 17.12 3.77 11.72
CA ARG A 165 16.70 4.95 10.93
C ARG A 165 17.35 4.98 9.55
N GLY A 166 18.67 4.86 9.47
CA GLY A 166 19.40 4.92 8.19
C GLY A 166 19.03 3.80 7.21
N ALA A 167 18.64 2.62 7.74
CA ALA A 167 18.15 1.52 6.90
C ALA A 167 16.79 1.89 6.27
N PHE A 168 15.87 2.48 7.04
CA PHE A 168 14.54 2.91 6.60
C PHE A 168 14.57 4.11 5.65
N GLU A 169 15.49 5.05 5.88
CA GLU A 169 15.72 6.15 4.94
C GLU A 169 16.19 5.62 3.58
N SER A 170 17.10 4.63 3.59
CA SER A 170 17.57 3.96 2.38
C SER A 170 16.49 3.09 1.73
N THR A 171 15.53 2.55 2.50
CA THR A 171 14.46 1.70 1.94
C THR A 171 13.43 2.49 1.14
N SER A 172 13.34 3.81 1.34
CA SER A 172 12.59 4.70 0.45
C SER A 172 13.16 4.78 -0.97
N LEU A 173 14.41 4.35 -1.17
CA LEU A 173 15.10 4.22 -2.46
C LEU A 173 14.91 2.82 -3.09
N VAL A 174 14.15 1.92 -2.45
CA VAL A 174 13.84 0.61 -3.05
C VAL A 174 13.00 0.86 -4.30
N ASN A 175 13.68 0.73 -5.43
CA ASN A 175 13.10 0.67 -6.75
C ASN A 175 12.95 -0.80 -7.15
N LEU A 176 11.97 -1.07 -8.02
CA LEU A 176 11.72 -2.36 -8.65
C LEU A 176 13.00 -3.02 -9.22
N TRP A 177 13.98 -2.23 -9.66
CA TRP A 177 15.28 -2.73 -10.15
C TRP A 177 16.07 -3.56 -9.14
N TRP A 178 15.99 -3.25 -7.84
CA TRP A 178 16.64 -4.06 -6.81
C TRP A 178 15.99 -5.43 -6.69
N VAL A 179 14.65 -5.47 -6.79
CA VAL A 179 13.88 -6.72 -6.81
C VAL A 179 14.25 -7.53 -8.05
N VAL A 180 14.34 -6.90 -9.23
CA VAL A 180 14.79 -7.54 -10.48
C VAL A 180 16.19 -8.11 -10.31
N GLY A 181 17.14 -7.34 -9.77
CA GLY A 181 18.52 -7.77 -9.57
C GLY A 181 18.64 -8.98 -8.64
N LEU A 182 17.90 -8.98 -7.52
CA LEU A 182 17.83 -10.11 -6.60
C LEU A 182 17.23 -11.35 -7.28
N LEU A 183 16.12 -11.20 -8.00
CA LEU A 183 15.46 -12.31 -8.69
C LEU A 183 16.33 -12.92 -9.78
N VAL A 184 17.05 -12.10 -10.55
CA VAL A 184 18.01 -12.58 -11.56
C VAL A 184 19.15 -13.35 -10.90
N LEU A 185 19.73 -12.84 -9.81
CA LEU A 185 20.79 -13.52 -9.08
C LEU A 185 20.32 -14.90 -8.57
N VAL A 186 19.15 -14.95 -7.93
CA VAL A 186 18.60 -16.19 -7.39
C VAL A 186 18.26 -17.17 -8.52
N ALA A 187 17.65 -16.70 -9.61
CA ALA A 187 17.34 -17.55 -10.77
C ALA A 187 18.60 -18.15 -11.40
N LEU A 188 19.70 -17.39 -11.51
CA LEU A 188 20.99 -17.89 -11.99
C LEU A 188 21.58 -18.96 -11.07
N LEU A 189 21.55 -18.74 -9.75
CA LEU A 189 22.03 -19.70 -8.76
C LEU A 189 21.21 -21.01 -8.78
N VAL A 190 19.90 -20.92 -8.93
CA VAL A 190 19.01 -22.08 -9.01
C VAL A 190 19.21 -22.83 -10.34
N ARG A 191 19.45 -22.12 -11.44
CA ARG A 191 19.75 -22.73 -12.74
C ARG A 191 21.07 -23.51 -12.73
N TRP A 192 22.03 -23.11 -11.89
CA TRP A 192 23.23 -23.90 -11.60
C TRP A 192 22.86 -25.20 -10.85
N ARG A 193 21.95 -25.14 -9.87
CA ARG A 193 21.49 -26.31 -9.10
C ARG A 193 20.15 -26.86 -9.61
N ARG A 194 20.15 -27.49 -10.79
CA ARG A 194 18.94 -28.00 -11.50
C ARG A 194 17.91 -28.79 -10.67
N GLY A 195 18.31 -29.45 -9.58
CA GLY A 195 17.38 -30.15 -8.67
C GLY A 195 16.45 -29.23 -7.87
N TRP A 196 16.75 -27.94 -7.77
CA TRP A 196 15.97 -26.93 -7.03
C TRP A 196 14.97 -26.16 -7.91
N ALA A 197 14.89 -26.49 -9.20
CA ALA A 197 14.02 -25.78 -10.14
C ALA A 197 12.53 -25.82 -9.75
N VAL A 198 12.02 -27.00 -9.40
CA VAL A 198 10.60 -27.19 -9.03
C VAL A 198 10.30 -26.58 -7.65
N PRO A 199 11.09 -26.81 -6.58
CA PRO A 199 10.90 -26.11 -5.31
C PRO A 199 10.97 -24.58 -5.43
N PHE A 200 11.89 -24.03 -6.23
CA PHE A 200 12.00 -22.59 -6.44
C PHE A 200 10.76 -22.02 -7.15
N ALA A 201 10.27 -22.70 -8.19
CA ALA A 201 9.04 -22.31 -8.86
C ALA A 201 7.85 -22.28 -7.90
N ILE A 202 7.76 -23.27 -6.99
CA ILE A 202 6.69 -23.33 -5.98
C ILE A 202 6.85 -22.26 -4.90
N ALA A 203 8.06 -21.97 -4.45
CA ALA A 203 8.30 -20.83 -3.56
C ALA A 203 7.89 -19.49 -4.21
N GLY A 204 8.16 -19.34 -5.51
CA GLY A 204 7.70 -18.16 -6.26
C GLY A 204 6.17 -18.06 -6.36
N ILE A 205 5.49 -19.20 -6.48
CA ILE A 205 4.02 -19.26 -6.46
C ILE A 205 3.47 -18.94 -5.08
N GLY A 206 4.02 -19.52 -4.00
CA GLY A 206 3.62 -19.18 -2.64
C GLY A 206 3.80 -17.69 -2.34
N LEU A 207 4.89 -17.09 -2.82
CA LEU A 207 5.12 -15.64 -2.75
C LEU A 207 4.03 -14.88 -3.51
N ALA A 208 3.77 -15.26 -4.77
CA ALA A 208 2.75 -14.63 -5.60
C ALA A 208 1.35 -14.74 -5.00
N GLU A 209 1.00 -15.91 -4.47
CA GLU A 209 -0.26 -16.21 -3.77
C GLU A 209 -0.51 -15.24 -2.62
N MET A 210 0.39 -15.19 -1.65
CA MET A 210 0.22 -14.33 -0.48
C MET A 210 0.28 -12.84 -0.84
N THR A 211 1.16 -12.44 -1.76
CA THR A 211 1.23 -11.04 -2.18
C THR A 211 -0.02 -10.61 -2.96
N LEU A 212 -0.57 -11.45 -3.84
CA LEU A 212 -1.80 -11.15 -4.58
C LEU A 212 -3.00 -11.05 -3.64
N GLU A 213 -3.13 -11.95 -2.66
CA GLU A 213 -4.19 -11.87 -1.65
C GLU A 213 -4.14 -10.55 -0.88
N VAL A 214 -2.95 -10.16 -0.39
CA VAL A 214 -2.74 -8.88 0.28
C VAL A 214 -3.09 -7.71 -0.65
N VAL A 215 -2.62 -7.72 -1.89
CA VAL A 215 -2.91 -6.67 -2.88
C VAL A 215 -4.41 -6.54 -3.16
N ILE A 216 -5.14 -7.65 -3.30
CA ILE A 216 -6.58 -7.67 -3.55
C ILE A 216 -7.32 -7.07 -2.35
N LEU A 217 -6.93 -7.45 -1.12
CA LEU A 217 -7.52 -6.90 0.10
C LEU A 217 -7.26 -5.39 0.23
N PHE A 218 -6.03 -4.94 -0.03
CA PHE A 218 -5.71 -3.51 -0.02
C PHE A 218 -6.47 -2.73 -1.11
N ALA A 219 -6.53 -3.24 -2.34
CA ALA A 219 -7.28 -2.60 -3.42
C ALA A 219 -8.77 -2.48 -3.10
N PHE A 220 -9.35 -3.50 -2.45
CA PHE A 220 -10.72 -3.43 -1.95
C PHE A 220 -10.88 -2.33 -0.88
N GLN A 221 -9.97 -2.26 0.09
CA GLN A 221 -10.01 -1.27 1.18
C GLN A 221 -9.89 0.17 0.68
N VAL A 222 -9.11 0.41 -0.36
CA VAL A 222 -8.98 1.72 -1.01
C VAL A 222 -10.31 2.12 -1.64
N LEU A 223 -10.89 1.26 -2.48
CA LEU A 223 -12.05 1.60 -3.31
C LEU A 223 -13.40 1.55 -2.58
N HIS A 224 -13.58 0.59 -1.66
CA HIS A 224 -14.86 0.35 -0.98
C HIS A 224 -14.81 0.64 0.51
N GLY A 225 -13.62 0.92 1.05
CA GLY A 225 -13.42 1.01 2.49
C GLY A 225 -13.41 -0.34 3.17
N TYR A 226 -13.65 -0.31 4.47
CA TYR A 226 -13.45 -1.47 5.32
C TYR A 226 -14.78 -2.07 5.78
N VAL A 227 -15.07 -3.29 5.32
CA VAL A 227 -16.19 -4.12 5.78
C VAL A 227 -15.65 -5.51 6.13
N TYR A 228 -15.66 -5.87 7.41
CA TYR A 228 -15.12 -7.15 7.92
C TYR A 228 -15.69 -8.38 7.19
N ALA A 229 -16.96 -8.34 6.81
CA ALA A 229 -17.62 -9.44 6.09
C ALA A 229 -17.05 -9.65 4.68
N GLU A 230 -16.72 -8.57 3.97
CA GLU A 230 -16.19 -8.65 2.60
C GLU A 230 -14.75 -9.17 2.58
N VAL A 231 -13.94 -8.78 3.57
CA VAL A 231 -12.60 -9.39 3.76
C VAL A 231 -12.72 -10.90 3.94
N SER A 232 -13.68 -11.34 4.76
CA SER A 232 -13.92 -12.78 4.99
C SER A 232 -14.39 -13.49 3.72
N LEU A 233 -15.21 -12.82 2.88
CA LEU A 233 -15.68 -13.35 1.60
C LEU A 233 -14.52 -13.46 0.59
N ILE A 234 -13.64 -12.46 0.51
CA ILE A 234 -12.46 -12.46 -0.35
C ILE A 234 -11.53 -13.62 0.01
N VAL A 235 -11.19 -13.77 1.29
CA VAL A 235 -10.34 -14.87 1.78
C VAL A 235 -11.01 -16.22 1.51
N THR A 236 -12.31 -16.35 1.77
CA THR A 236 -13.06 -17.59 1.48
C THR A 236 -13.05 -17.93 -0.01
N ALA A 237 -13.24 -16.94 -0.88
CA ALA A 237 -13.22 -17.11 -2.32
C ALA A 237 -11.82 -17.52 -2.81
N PHE A 238 -10.77 -16.93 -2.24
CA PHE A 238 -9.38 -17.32 -2.50
C PHE A 238 -9.13 -18.79 -2.14
N MET A 239 -9.51 -19.20 -0.93
CA MET A 239 -9.36 -20.58 -0.44
C MET A 239 -10.19 -21.59 -1.25
N ALA A 240 -11.40 -21.21 -1.65
CA ALA A 240 -12.22 -22.02 -2.58
C ALA A 240 -11.54 -22.14 -3.95
N GLY A 241 -10.94 -21.05 -4.44
CA GLY A 241 -10.10 -21.03 -5.64
C GLY A 241 -8.96 -22.04 -5.55
N LEU A 242 -8.16 -22.00 -4.48
CA LEU A 242 -7.05 -22.94 -4.24
C LEU A 242 -7.51 -24.40 -4.31
N ALA A 243 -8.60 -24.74 -3.63
CA ALA A 243 -9.16 -26.09 -3.62
C ALA A 243 -9.62 -26.53 -5.02
N LEU A 244 -10.31 -25.65 -5.75
CA LEU A 244 -10.76 -25.91 -7.12
C LEU A 244 -9.59 -26.05 -8.10
N GLY A 245 -8.55 -25.22 -7.96
CA GLY A 245 -7.33 -25.26 -8.75
C GLY A 245 -6.58 -26.57 -8.56
N GLY A 246 -6.40 -27.00 -7.31
CA GLY A 246 -5.77 -28.29 -7.00
C GLY A 246 -6.56 -29.49 -7.52
N ALA A 247 -7.90 -29.44 -7.43
CA ALA A 247 -8.77 -30.47 -8.00
C ALA A 247 -8.68 -30.51 -9.54
N ALA A 248 -8.64 -29.34 -10.18
CA ALA A 248 -8.53 -29.21 -11.63
C ALA A 248 -7.20 -29.74 -12.16
N SER A 249 -6.08 -29.45 -11.49
CA SER A 249 -4.76 -29.94 -11.90
C SER A 249 -4.63 -31.46 -11.73
N ASN A 250 -5.19 -32.05 -10.67
CA ASN A 250 -5.27 -33.51 -10.52
C ASN A 250 -6.08 -34.16 -11.64
N ARG A 251 -7.23 -33.58 -12.02
CA ARG A 251 -8.01 -34.07 -13.16
C ARG A 251 -7.26 -33.92 -14.48
N LEU A 252 -6.55 -32.81 -14.66
CA LEU A 252 -5.74 -32.56 -15.86
C LEU A 252 -4.66 -33.63 -16.02
N LEU A 253 -3.97 -34.02 -14.95
CA LEU A 253 -2.94 -35.07 -14.96
C LEU A 253 -3.49 -36.46 -15.31
N VAL A 254 -4.74 -36.75 -14.95
CA VAL A 254 -5.38 -38.06 -15.18
C VAL A 254 -6.01 -38.15 -16.58
N VAL A 255 -6.68 -37.09 -17.02
CA VAL A 255 -7.55 -37.11 -18.22
C VAL A 255 -6.82 -36.58 -19.46
N SER A 256 -5.96 -35.59 -19.30
CA SER A 256 -5.29 -34.91 -20.39
C SER A 256 -3.86 -35.42 -20.44
N GLY A 257 -3.43 -36.05 -21.54
CA GLY A 257 -2.05 -36.55 -21.72
C GLY A 257 -0.95 -35.48 -21.73
N TRP A 258 -1.19 -34.33 -21.12
CA TRP A 258 -0.26 -33.24 -20.90
C TRP A 258 0.85 -33.67 -19.94
N SER A 259 2.09 -33.28 -20.26
CA SER A 259 3.18 -33.45 -19.31
C SER A 259 3.02 -32.45 -18.16
N ALA A 260 3.18 -32.93 -16.93
CA ALA A 260 3.10 -32.10 -15.72
C ALA A 260 3.98 -30.84 -15.80
N ARG A 261 5.12 -30.93 -16.50
CA ARG A 261 6.06 -29.83 -16.71
C ARG A 261 5.46 -28.74 -17.59
N ARG A 262 4.81 -29.10 -18.70
CA ARG A 262 4.14 -28.13 -19.58
C ARG A 262 2.98 -27.45 -18.87
N ALA A 263 2.18 -28.23 -18.13
CA ALA A 263 1.09 -27.68 -17.34
C ALA A 263 1.60 -26.67 -16.29
N LEU A 264 2.67 -27.00 -15.56
CA LEU A 264 3.26 -26.09 -14.55
C LEU A 264 3.83 -24.81 -15.19
N ILE A 265 4.45 -24.90 -16.37
CA ILE A 265 4.93 -23.72 -17.12
C ILE A 265 3.75 -22.81 -17.51
N VAL A 266 2.65 -23.38 -18.00
CA VAL A 266 1.45 -22.62 -18.36
C VAL A 266 0.83 -21.96 -17.12
N VAL A 267 0.77 -22.66 -15.99
CA VAL A 267 0.28 -22.08 -14.73
C VAL A 267 1.15 -20.91 -14.27
N GLN A 268 2.49 -21.06 -14.30
CA GLN A 268 3.41 -19.95 -13.97
C GLN A 268 3.23 -18.76 -14.89
N ALA A 269 3.10 -19.00 -16.20
CA ALA A 269 2.82 -17.94 -17.17
C ALA A 269 1.48 -17.25 -16.91
N ALA A 270 0.44 -18.02 -16.54
CA ALA A 270 -0.88 -17.50 -16.21
C ALA A 270 -0.86 -16.65 -14.93
N VAL A 271 -0.16 -17.08 -13.87
CA VAL A 271 0.03 -16.30 -12.64
C VAL A 271 0.78 -15.00 -12.94
N ALA A 272 1.86 -15.06 -13.74
CA ALA A 272 2.61 -13.88 -14.13
C ALA A 272 1.77 -12.90 -14.97
N ALA A 273 1.00 -13.42 -15.93
CA ALA A 273 0.09 -12.62 -16.75
C ALA A 273 -1.04 -12.01 -15.92
N TYR A 274 -1.68 -12.79 -15.05
CA TYR A 274 -2.71 -12.30 -14.13
C TYR A 274 -2.16 -11.17 -13.24
N SER A 275 -0.98 -11.37 -12.66
CA SER A 275 -0.30 -10.36 -11.85
C SER A 275 -0.01 -9.09 -12.67
N GLY A 276 0.51 -9.21 -13.89
CA GLY A 276 0.77 -8.05 -14.75
C GLY A 276 -0.48 -7.31 -15.23
N VAL A 277 -1.60 -8.01 -15.40
CA VAL A 277 -2.87 -7.43 -15.84
C VAL A 277 -3.67 -6.84 -14.67
N PHE A 278 -3.49 -7.34 -13.44
CA PHE A 278 -4.23 -6.89 -12.27
C PHE A 278 -4.21 -5.36 -12.05
N PRO A 279 -3.06 -4.66 -12.15
CA PRO A 279 -3.01 -3.20 -12.07
C PRO A 279 -3.89 -2.50 -13.11
N LEU A 280 -3.99 -3.04 -14.32
CA LEU A 280 -4.82 -2.46 -15.36
C LEU A 280 -6.30 -2.60 -15.01
N ILE A 281 -6.71 -3.74 -14.44
CA ILE A 281 -8.09 -3.98 -14.02
C ILE A 281 -8.50 -2.97 -12.95
N ILE A 282 -7.66 -2.76 -11.93
CA ILE A 282 -7.97 -1.85 -10.82
C ILE A 282 -7.89 -0.36 -11.20
N SER A 283 -7.11 -0.02 -12.23
CA SER A 283 -7.01 1.36 -12.74
C SER A 283 -8.13 1.75 -13.71
N LEU A 284 -9.01 0.83 -14.07
CA LEU A 284 -10.18 1.17 -14.89
C LEU A 284 -11.15 2.03 -14.06
N PRO A 285 -11.65 3.16 -14.60
CA PRO A 285 -12.57 4.07 -13.90
C PRO A 285 -14.01 3.52 -13.86
N ILE A 286 -14.15 2.20 -13.70
CA ILE A 286 -15.44 1.52 -13.65
C ILE A 286 -15.76 1.36 -12.16
N PRO A 287 -16.96 1.76 -11.69
CA PRO A 287 -17.42 1.40 -10.34
C PRO A 287 -17.57 -0.12 -10.28
N ALA A 288 -16.49 -0.81 -9.93
CA ALA A 288 -16.46 -2.25 -9.84
C ALA A 288 -17.34 -2.66 -8.64
N PRO A 289 -18.40 -3.47 -8.83
CA PRO A 289 -19.17 -3.97 -7.72
C PRO A 289 -18.26 -4.69 -6.72
N ALA A 290 -18.55 -4.59 -5.41
CA ALA A 290 -17.77 -5.26 -4.36
C ALA A 290 -17.51 -6.76 -4.66
N LEU A 291 -18.47 -7.43 -5.31
CA LEU A 291 -18.39 -8.85 -5.70
C LEU A 291 -17.26 -9.17 -6.71
N VAL A 292 -16.71 -8.17 -7.42
CA VAL A 292 -15.59 -8.37 -8.34
C VAL A 292 -14.33 -8.83 -7.59
N PHE A 293 -14.10 -8.35 -6.36
CA PHE A 293 -12.90 -8.68 -5.59
C PHE A 293 -12.85 -10.16 -5.15
N PRO A 294 -13.93 -10.75 -4.61
CA PRO A 294 -14.02 -12.19 -4.40
C PRO A 294 -13.78 -13.01 -5.67
N LEU A 295 -14.25 -12.56 -6.84
CA LEU A 295 -14.02 -13.26 -8.12
C LEU A 295 -12.55 -13.20 -8.55
N LEU A 296 -11.91 -12.04 -8.40
CA LEU A 296 -10.47 -11.87 -8.63
C LEU A 296 -9.65 -12.75 -7.67
N ALA A 297 -10.05 -12.81 -6.40
CA ALA A 297 -9.41 -13.68 -5.41
C ALA A 297 -9.59 -15.17 -5.73
N LEU A 298 -10.80 -15.57 -6.15
CA LEU A 298 -11.08 -16.94 -6.59
C LEU A 298 -10.21 -17.33 -7.79
N LEU A 299 -10.07 -16.43 -8.77
CA LEU A 299 -9.22 -16.67 -9.93
C LEU A 299 -7.73 -16.77 -9.54
N ALA A 300 -7.26 -15.87 -8.67
CA ALA A 300 -5.90 -15.90 -8.16
C ALA A 300 -5.60 -17.23 -7.45
N GLY A 301 -6.45 -17.63 -6.50
CA GLY A 301 -6.34 -18.90 -5.79
C GLY A 301 -6.48 -20.10 -6.72
N TYR A 302 -7.36 -20.05 -7.72
CA TYR A 302 -7.49 -21.11 -8.72
C TYR A 302 -6.18 -21.33 -9.49
N LEU A 303 -5.54 -20.26 -9.96
CA LEU A 303 -4.29 -20.35 -10.70
C LEU A 303 -3.14 -20.87 -9.83
N THR A 304 -2.97 -20.35 -8.61
CA THR A 304 -1.87 -20.78 -7.72
C THR A 304 -2.10 -22.20 -7.20
N GLY A 305 -3.35 -22.56 -6.86
CA GLY A 305 -3.73 -23.89 -6.38
C GLY A 305 -3.48 -25.02 -7.39
N MET A 306 -3.48 -24.72 -8.70
CA MET A 306 -3.11 -25.69 -9.73
C MET A 306 -1.66 -26.17 -9.62
N ALA A 307 -0.75 -25.36 -9.07
CA ALA A 307 0.68 -25.60 -9.16
C ALA A 307 1.19 -26.73 -8.27
N PHE A 308 0.65 -26.86 -7.05
CA PHE A 308 1.17 -27.81 -6.06
C PHE A 308 1.05 -29.27 -6.54
N PRO A 309 -0.10 -29.77 -7.03
CA PRO A 309 -0.19 -31.14 -7.53
C PRO A 309 0.68 -31.40 -8.77
N LEU A 310 0.84 -30.41 -9.65
CA LEU A 310 1.70 -30.49 -10.82
C LEU A 310 3.18 -30.62 -10.43
N ALA A 311 3.62 -29.90 -9.39
CA ALA A 311 4.97 -30.00 -8.86
C ALA A 311 5.24 -31.35 -8.19
N VAL A 312 4.28 -31.89 -7.43
CA VAL A 312 4.39 -33.23 -6.83
C VAL A 312 4.59 -34.29 -7.91
N ALA A 313 3.87 -34.21 -9.02
CA ALA A 313 4.00 -35.14 -10.15
C ALA A 313 5.37 -35.08 -10.87
N LEU A 314 6.12 -33.98 -10.72
CA LEU A 314 7.43 -33.79 -11.36
C LEU A 314 8.61 -34.28 -10.53
N MET A 315 8.44 -34.42 -9.21
CA MET A 315 9.52 -34.80 -8.32
C MET A 315 9.50 -36.31 -8.05
N ARG A 316 10.70 -36.92 -8.03
CA ARG A 316 10.88 -38.33 -7.68
C ARG A 316 11.29 -38.46 -6.22
N GLY A 317 10.65 -39.35 -5.48
CA GLY A 317 10.99 -39.62 -4.07
C GLY A 317 9.82 -40.24 -3.30
N SER A 318 10.01 -40.46 -2.01
CA SER A 318 8.90 -40.83 -1.13
C SER A 318 7.90 -39.68 -1.03
N ALA A 319 6.60 -40.00 -1.02
CA ALA A 319 5.53 -39.01 -0.99
C ALA A 319 5.72 -37.99 0.15
N GLY A 320 6.10 -38.46 1.35
CA GLY A 320 6.35 -37.58 2.49
C GLY A 320 7.52 -36.60 2.31
N ARG A 321 8.63 -37.03 1.67
CA ARG A 321 9.78 -36.15 1.43
C ARG A 321 9.50 -35.10 0.37
N VAL A 322 8.83 -35.50 -0.71
CA VAL A 322 8.46 -34.58 -1.80
C VAL A 322 7.43 -33.56 -1.32
N ALA A 323 6.34 -34.02 -0.69
CA ALA A 323 5.32 -33.13 -0.15
C ALA A 323 5.90 -32.18 0.90
N GLY A 324 6.74 -32.67 1.82
CA GLY A 324 7.37 -31.83 2.85
C GLY A 324 8.29 -30.76 2.26
N LEU A 325 9.09 -31.08 1.24
CA LEU A 325 9.97 -30.11 0.59
C LEU A 325 9.18 -29.04 -0.17
N LEU A 326 8.17 -29.44 -0.94
CA LEU A 326 7.35 -28.51 -1.72
C LEU A 326 6.50 -27.62 -0.82
N TYR A 327 5.89 -28.19 0.22
CA TYR A 327 5.12 -27.42 1.19
C TYR A 327 6.01 -26.45 1.99
N GLY A 328 7.22 -26.88 2.36
CA GLY A 328 8.19 -25.97 2.98
C GLY A 328 8.61 -24.83 2.06
N ALA A 329 8.84 -25.11 0.77
CA ALA A 329 9.17 -24.08 -0.20
C ALA A 329 8.02 -23.08 -0.42
N ASP A 330 6.79 -23.59 -0.52
CA ASP A 330 5.56 -22.80 -0.62
C ASP A 330 5.38 -21.87 0.59
N LEU A 331 5.48 -22.42 1.81
CA LEU A 331 5.37 -21.63 3.06
C LEU A 331 6.45 -20.57 3.19
N VAL A 332 7.71 -20.87 2.83
CA VAL A 332 8.78 -19.88 2.84
C VAL A 332 8.50 -18.77 1.83
N GLY A 333 8.06 -19.15 0.62
CA GLY A 333 7.61 -18.21 -0.39
C GLY A 333 6.51 -17.30 0.10
N GLY A 334 5.44 -17.88 0.64
CA GLY A 334 4.29 -17.17 1.19
C GLY A 334 4.63 -16.27 2.36
N CYS A 335 5.47 -16.73 3.30
CA CYS A 335 5.93 -15.91 4.42
C CYS A 335 6.71 -14.67 3.95
N VAL A 336 7.65 -14.86 3.02
CA VAL A 336 8.40 -13.76 2.40
C VAL A 336 7.46 -12.83 1.63
N GLY A 337 6.51 -13.40 0.87
CA GLY A 337 5.52 -12.66 0.09
C GLY A 337 4.62 -11.79 0.96
N ALA A 338 4.05 -12.35 2.03
CA ALA A 338 3.18 -11.62 2.95
C ALA A 338 3.92 -10.48 3.67
N LEU A 339 5.12 -10.77 4.19
CA LEU A 339 5.92 -9.80 4.91
C LEU A 339 6.38 -8.65 4.00
N LEU A 340 6.94 -8.98 2.83
CA LEU A 340 7.42 -7.96 1.89
C LEU A 340 6.25 -7.18 1.29
N ALA A 341 5.12 -7.83 0.97
CA ALA A 341 3.94 -7.16 0.43
C ALA A 341 3.43 -6.07 1.37
N ALA A 342 3.16 -6.44 2.63
CA ALA A 342 2.53 -5.55 3.60
C ALA A 342 3.46 -4.45 4.09
N VAL A 343 4.74 -4.75 4.33
CA VAL A 343 5.68 -3.79 4.94
C VAL A 343 6.37 -2.91 3.90
N LEU A 344 6.68 -3.45 2.71
CA LEU A 344 7.57 -2.80 1.76
C LEU A 344 6.94 -2.59 0.38
N PHE A 345 6.49 -3.63 -0.30
CA PHE A 345 6.08 -3.52 -1.70
C PHE A 345 4.84 -2.66 -1.87
N VAL A 346 3.74 -2.95 -1.16
CA VAL A 346 2.50 -2.16 -1.31
C VAL A 346 2.72 -0.70 -0.86
N PRO A 347 3.32 -0.41 0.31
CA PRO A 347 3.47 0.97 0.76
C PRO A 347 4.51 1.76 -0.03
N VAL A 348 5.65 1.14 -0.39
CA VAL A 348 6.74 1.82 -1.08
C VAL A 348 6.59 1.73 -2.60
N LEU A 349 6.47 0.55 -3.20
CA LEU A 349 6.35 0.44 -4.66
C LEU A 349 4.94 0.83 -5.15
N GLY A 350 3.92 0.66 -4.30
CA GLY A 350 2.53 0.74 -4.70
C GLY A 350 2.02 -0.56 -5.29
N ILE A 351 0.70 -0.66 -5.42
CA ILE A 351 0.02 -1.83 -5.98
C ILE A 351 0.51 -2.15 -7.41
N PRO A 352 0.64 -1.18 -8.34
CA PRO A 352 1.02 -1.48 -9.71
C PRO A 352 2.42 -2.12 -9.82
N GLN A 353 3.41 -1.51 -9.17
CA GLN A 353 4.78 -2.01 -9.20
C GLN A 353 4.96 -3.30 -8.41
N THR A 354 4.20 -3.49 -7.31
CA THR A 354 4.15 -4.75 -6.57
C THR A 354 3.68 -5.90 -7.47
N CYS A 355 2.62 -5.68 -8.24
CA CYS A 355 2.12 -6.66 -9.18
C CYS A 355 3.12 -6.99 -10.30
N VAL A 356 3.86 -6.00 -10.80
CA VAL A 356 4.96 -6.22 -11.75
C VAL A 356 6.09 -7.03 -11.10
N ALA A 357 6.44 -6.76 -9.85
CA ALA A 357 7.43 -7.54 -9.11
C ALA A 357 7.02 -9.02 -9.02
N ILE A 358 5.75 -9.31 -8.70
CA ILE A 358 5.22 -10.68 -8.67
C ILE A 358 5.26 -11.32 -10.06
N ALA A 359 4.89 -10.57 -11.11
CA ALA A 359 4.96 -11.07 -12.48
C ALA A 359 6.39 -11.48 -12.86
N LEU A 360 7.40 -10.69 -12.44
CA LEU A 360 8.81 -11.02 -12.61
C LEU A 360 9.24 -12.27 -11.81
N VAL A 361 8.71 -12.47 -10.61
CA VAL A 361 8.92 -13.72 -9.84
C VAL A 361 8.39 -14.93 -10.62
N GLY A 362 7.17 -14.83 -11.16
CA GLY A 362 6.57 -15.89 -11.98
C GLY A 362 7.38 -16.18 -13.25
N LEU A 363 7.88 -15.14 -13.93
CA LEU A 363 8.76 -15.27 -15.09
C LEU A 363 10.12 -15.90 -14.73
N ALA A 364 10.69 -15.57 -13.57
CA ALA A 364 11.91 -16.19 -13.09
C ALA A 364 11.69 -17.69 -12.80
N GLY A 365 10.55 -18.06 -12.20
CA GLY A 365 10.13 -19.44 -12.03
C GLY A 365 10.02 -20.18 -13.37
N LEU A 366 9.42 -19.54 -14.38
CA LEU A 366 9.32 -20.08 -15.74
C LEU A 366 10.69 -20.31 -16.39
N ALA A 367 11.61 -19.33 -16.29
CA ALA A 367 12.95 -19.41 -16.88
C ALA A 367 13.81 -20.54 -16.28
N VAL A 368 13.55 -20.91 -15.03
CA VAL A 368 14.21 -22.02 -14.35
C VAL A 368 13.58 -23.37 -14.72
N LEU A 369 12.28 -23.39 -15.05
CA LEU A 369 11.54 -24.58 -15.46
C LEU A 369 11.69 -24.93 -16.94
N VAL A 370 12.18 -24.02 -17.79
CA VAL A 370 12.52 -24.24 -19.22
C VAL A 370 13.99 -24.64 -19.36
#